data_AF-A0A176E1M1-F1
#
_entry.id   AF-A0A176E1M1-F1
#
_cell.length_a   1.000
_cell.length_b   1.000
_cell.length_c   1.000
_cell.angle_alpha   90.00
_cell.angle_beta   90.00
_cell.angle_gamma   90.00
#
_symmetry.space_group_name_H-M   'P 1'
#
loop_
_entity.id
_entity.type
_entity.pdbx_description
1 polymer ?
#
loop_
_entity_poly.entity_id
_entity_poly.type
_entity_poly.pdbx_seq_one_letter_code
_entity_poly.pdbx_strand_id
1 'polypeptide(L)'
;MSPKLYRAALIVTVAVTGLSGCATVGDLDKEAAKITYETTKTPAQLEECVSIALSSAGTPNVIRGDGRRILDFNSDGITMWTITIYETEPTRAEMRWRGSILSGKWRNRFRDCA
;
A
#
# COMPACT_ATOMS: atom_id res chain seq x y z
N MET A 1 -1.29 29.72 57.83
CA MET A 1 -0.66 28.51 58.38
C MET A 1 -0.28 27.60 57.22
N SER A 2 1.02 27.42 56.99
CA SER A 2 1.55 26.38 56.10
C SER A 2 1.77 25.10 56.92
N PRO A 3 1.62 23.92 56.31
CA PRO A 3 2.84 23.21 55.94
C PRO A 3 2.82 22.69 54.50
N LYS A 4 4.02 22.77 53.91
CA LYS A 4 4.44 22.12 52.68
C LYS A 4 4.52 20.62 52.92
N LEU A 5 4.02 19.77 52.02
CA LEU A 5 4.50 18.40 51.87
C LEU A 5 4.34 17.93 50.42
N TYR A 6 5.47 18.06 49.73
CA TYR A 6 6.07 17.19 48.71
C TYR A 6 5.16 16.46 47.71
N ARG A 7 5.30 16.95 46.47
CA ARG A 7 5.11 16.25 45.20
C ARG A 7 5.67 14.82 45.27
N ALA A 8 4.81 13.85 44.96
CA ALA A 8 5.22 12.59 44.36
C ALA A 8 4.41 12.43 43.08
N ALA A 9 4.87 13.11 42.02
CA ALA A 9 4.43 12.78 40.67
C ALA A 9 5.04 11.43 40.34
N LEU A 10 4.26 10.36 40.53
CA LEU A 10 4.62 9.03 40.04
C LEU A 10 4.54 9.10 38.51
N ILE A 11 5.67 9.42 37.88
CA ILE A 11 5.87 9.23 36.45
C ILE A 11 5.90 7.72 36.26
N VAL A 12 4.76 7.14 35.88
CA VAL A 12 4.73 5.80 35.33
C VAL A 12 5.31 5.92 33.93
N THR A 13 6.63 5.75 33.85
CA THR A 13 7.34 5.49 32.60
C THR A 13 6.84 4.14 32.10
N VAL A 14 5.73 4.13 31.35
CA VAL A 14 5.34 2.94 30.60
C VAL A 14 6.41 2.75 29.54
N ALA A 15 7.22 1.74 29.80
CA ALA A 15 8.27 1.26 28.93
C ALA A 15 7.74 1.13 27.50
N VAL A 16 8.56 1.61 26.55
CA VAL A 16 8.41 1.38 25.12
C VAL A 16 8.49 -0.13 24.89
N THR A 17 7.34 -0.81 24.89
CA THR A 17 7.25 -2.17 24.37
C THR A 17 7.17 -2.06 22.85
N GLY A 18 8.18 -2.65 22.21
CA GLY A 18 8.52 -2.48 20.80
C GLY A 18 7.35 -2.49 19.84
N LEU A 19 7.36 -1.50 18.95
CA LEU A 19 6.78 -1.57 17.61
C LEU A 19 7.53 -2.65 16.82
N SER A 20 7.33 -3.92 17.14
CA SER A 20 7.70 -5.00 16.22
C SER A 20 6.65 -5.03 15.11
N GLY A 21 6.90 -4.22 14.08
CA GLY A 21 6.47 -4.51 12.72
C GLY A 21 4.97 -4.49 12.44
N CYS A 22 4.23 -3.48 12.89
CA CYS A 22 3.12 -3.00 12.07
C CYS A 22 3.76 -2.33 10.85
N ALA A 23 3.99 -3.07 9.78
CA ALA A 23 4.15 -2.48 8.45
C ALA A 23 2.79 -1.82 8.13
N THR A 24 2.59 -0.63 8.67
CA THR A 24 1.41 0.17 8.43
C THR A 24 1.37 0.47 6.94
N VAL A 25 0.17 0.56 6.37
CA VAL A 25 -0.07 0.95 4.98
C VAL A 25 0.74 2.19 4.57
N GLY A 26 1.15 3.03 5.53
CA GLY A 26 2.08 4.13 5.35
C GLY A 26 3.47 3.78 4.80
N ASP A 27 3.96 2.54 4.90
CA ASP A 27 5.21 2.12 4.23
C ASP A 27 5.03 1.92 2.72
N LEU A 28 3.81 1.59 2.27
CA LEU A 28 3.47 1.49 0.84
C LEU A 28 3.34 2.88 0.19
N ASP A 29 2.96 3.88 0.98
CA ASP A 29 2.81 5.27 0.54
C ASP A 29 4.15 6.03 0.45
N LYS A 30 5.25 5.47 0.97
CA LYS A 30 6.60 6.10 0.90
C LYS A 30 7.23 6.03 -0.49
N GLU A 31 6.74 5.16 -1.37
CA GLU A 31 7.24 5.08 -2.74
C GLU A 31 6.36 5.91 -3.68
N ALA A 32 7.01 6.78 -4.45
CA ALA A 32 6.35 7.51 -5.51
C ALA A 32 5.76 6.53 -6.54
N ALA A 33 4.51 6.77 -6.94
CA ALA A 33 3.91 6.06 -8.05
C ALA A 33 4.75 6.29 -9.31
N LYS A 34 5.16 5.19 -9.94
CA LYS A 34 5.95 5.25 -11.19
C LYS A 34 5.07 5.31 -12.42
N ILE A 35 3.82 4.83 -12.29
CA ILE A 35 2.77 4.95 -13.29
C ILE A 35 1.50 5.38 -12.55
N THR A 36 0.79 6.33 -13.12
CA THR A 36 -0.57 6.71 -12.72
C THR A 36 -1.42 6.73 -13.97
N TYR A 37 -2.66 6.23 -13.88
CA TYR A 37 -3.67 6.42 -14.93
C TYR A 37 -5.06 6.57 -14.32
N GLU A 38 -5.99 7.03 -15.15
CA GLU A 38 -7.41 7.10 -14.86
C GLU A 38 -8.19 6.25 -15.86
N THR A 39 -9.27 5.63 -15.42
CA THR A 39 -10.13 4.76 -16.23
C THR A 39 -11.60 4.95 -15.86
N THR A 40 -12.48 4.68 -16.82
CA THR A 40 -13.94 4.62 -16.60
C THR A 40 -14.40 3.28 -16.05
N LYS A 41 -13.50 2.27 -15.97
CA LYS A 41 -13.81 1.00 -15.32
C LYS A 41 -14.07 1.22 -13.84
N THR A 42 -14.99 0.45 -13.27
CA THR A 42 -15.19 0.43 -11.82
C THR A 42 -13.95 -0.13 -11.12
N PRO A 43 -13.70 0.22 -9.84
CA PRO A 43 -12.58 -0.34 -9.09
C PRO A 43 -12.54 -1.88 -9.07
N ALA A 44 -13.71 -2.54 -9.08
CA ALA A 44 -13.81 -4.00 -9.13
C ALA A 44 -13.40 -4.59 -10.49
N GLN A 45 -13.87 -3.99 -11.59
CA GLN A 45 -13.47 -4.41 -12.94
C GLN A 45 -11.97 -4.21 -13.16
N LEU A 46 -11.42 -3.12 -12.61
CA LEU A 46 -10.00 -2.84 -12.70
C LEU A 46 -9.17 -3.85 -11.90
N GLU A 47 -9.57 -4.13 -10.66
CA GLU A 47 -8.94 -5.13 -9.79
C GLU A 47 -8.89 -6.51 -10.45
N GLU A 48 -10.02 -6.95 -11.04
CA GLU A 48 -10.11 -8.22 -11.75
C GLU A 48 -9.17 -8.25 -12.96
N CYS A 49 -9.21 -7.20 -13.81
CA CYS A 49 -8.33 -7.12 -14.97
C CYS A 49 -6.85 -7.19 -14.57
N VAL A 50 -6.45 -6.42 -13.55
CA VAL A 50 -5.07 -6.38 -13.07
C VAL A 50 -4.64 -7.74 -12.52
N SER A 51 -5.50 -8.40 -11.75
CA SER A 51 -5.23 -9.74 -11.19
C SER A 51 -5.01 -10.77 -12.30
N ILE A 52 -5.78 -10.71 -13.39
CA ILE A 52 -5.62 -11.58 -14.57
C ILE A 52 -4.34 -11.23 -15.34
N ALA A 53 -4.15 -9.95 -15.67
CA ALA A 53 -3.03 -9.46 -16.47
C ALA A 53 -1.68 -9.75 -15.82
N LEU A 54 -1.63 -9.71 -14.49
CA LEU A 54 -0.44 -9.93 -13.68
C LEU A 54 -0.40 -11.31 -13.00
N SER A 55 -1.29 -12.23 -13.34
CA SER A 55 -1.33 -13.61 -12.77
C SER A 55 0.01 -14.36 -12.85
N SER A 56 0.82 -14.09 -13.88
CA SER A 56 2.16 -14.67 -14.05
C SER A 56 3.23 -14.05 -13.14
N ALA A 57 2.92 -12.94 -12.47
CA ALA A 57 3.70 -12.39 -11.37
C ALA A 57 3.26 -12.97 -10.01
N GLY A 58 2.22 -13.81 -9.96
CA GLY A 58 1.69 -14.41 -8.75
C GLY A 58 0.27 -13.97 -8.44
N THR A 59 -0.28 -14.53 -7.35
CA THR A 59 -1.59 -14.12 -6.83
C THR A 59 -1.38 -12.93 -5.89
N PRO A 60 -2.06 -11.79 -6.11
CA PRO A 60 -1.89 -10.64 -5.24
C PRO A 60 -2.53 -10.87 -3.87
N ASN A 61 -1.92 -10.33 -2.83
CA ASN A 61 -2.62 -10.05 -1.60
C ASN A 61 -3.45 -8.77 -1.77
N VAL A 62 -4.75 -8.83 -1.51
CA VAL A 62 -5.66 -7.68 -1.71
C VAL A 62 -6.05 -7.08 -0.36
N ILE A 63 -5.62 -5.85 -0.12
CA ILE A 63 -5.96 -5.06 1.06
C ILE A 63 -6.99 -4.00 0.64
N ARG A 64 -8.13 -3.95 1.34
CA ARG A 64 -9.21 -2.98 1.06
C ARG A 64 -9.42 -2.08 2.27
N GLY A 65 -9.55 -0.77 2.05
CA GLY A 65 -9.75 0.21 3.11
C GLY A 65 -9.48 1.63 2.61
N ASP A 66 -9.94 2.63 3.36
CA ASP A 66 -9.65 4.06 3.10
C ASP A 66 -9.99 4.54 1.67
N GLY A 67 -11.07 4.04 1.08
CA GLY A 67 -11.47 4.40 -0.30
C GLY A 67 -10.46 3.94 -1.37
N ARG A 68 -9.67 2.90 -1.07
CA ARG A 68 -8.72 2.31 -2.00
C ARG A 68 -8.62 0.79 -1.85
N ARG A 69 -8.06 0.17 -2.89
CA ARG A 69 -7.72 -1.25 -2.96
C ARG A 69 -6.25 -1.36 -3.31
N ILE A 70 -5.51 -2.15 -2.55
CA ILE A 70 -4.09 -2.36 -2.73
C ILE A 70 -3.89 -3.81 -3.11
N LEU A 71 -3.34 -4.03 -4.29
CA LEU A 71 -2.92 -5.33 -4.79
C LEU A 71 -1.41 -5.41 -4.63
N ASP A 72 -0.96 -6.22 -3.67
CA ASP A 72 0.45 -6.45 -3.39
C ASP A 72 0.88 -7.79 -3.98
N PHE A 73 1.74 -7.73 -4.99
CA PHE A 73 2.32 -8.90 -5.65
C PHE A 73 3.71 -9.14 -5.05
N ASN A 74 3.73 -9.69 -3.84
CA ASN A 74 4.95 -10.02 -3.12
C ASN A 74 5.34 -11.49 -3.32
N SER A 75 5.47 -11.92 -4.57
CA SER A 75 5.93 -13.28 -4.88
C SER A 75 7.45 -13.32 -4.80
N ASP A 76 8.02 -13.95 -3.78
CA ASP A 76 9.40 -14.44 -3.85
C ASP A 76 10.53 -13.40 -3.65
N GLY A 77 10.22 -12.16 -3.23
CA GLY A 77 11.21 -11.17 -2.78
C GLY A 77 12.09 -10.54 -3.88
N ILE A 78 11.92 -10.95 -5.14
CA ILE A 78 12.69 -10.43 -6.29
C ILE A 78 11.97 -9.26 -6.96
N THR A 79 10.64 -9.13 -6.84
CA THR A 79 9.92 -7.97 -7.39
C THR A 79 8.66 -7.65 -6.61
N MET A 80 8.71 -6.59 -5.81
CA MET A 80 7.54 -6.08 -5.09
C MET A 80 6.80 -5.10 -6.00
N TRP A 81 5.65 -5.49 -6.53
CA TRP A 81 4.72 -4.58 -7.19
C TRP A 81 3.57 -4.27 -6.27
N THR A 82 3.31 -2.99 -6.07
CA THR A 82 2.11 -2.53 -5.38
C THR A 82 1.26 -1.75 -6.36
N ILE A 83 0.03 -2.19 -6.54
CA ILE A 83 -0.96 -1.47 -7.34
C ILE A 83 -2.03 -0.94 -6.40
N THR A 84 -2.26 0.36 -6.46
CA THR A 84 -3.30 1.03 -5.67
C THR A 84 -4.39 1.49 -6.62
N ILE A 85 -5.62 1.03 -6.39
CA ILE A 85 -6.83 1.45 -7.10
C ILE A 85 -7.63 2.32 -6.14
N TYR A 86 -7.82 3.58 -6.50
CA TYR A 86 -8.59 4.54 -5.73
C TYR A 86 -10.05 4.48 -6.16
N GLU A 87 -10.97 4.47 -5.20
CA GLU A 87 -12.42 4.47 -5.43
C GLU A 87 -12.91 5.90 -5.70
N THR A 88 -12.40 6.48 -6.79
CA THR A 88 -12.75 7.81 -7.31
C THR A 88 -13.53 7.72 -8.62
N GLU A 89 -14.04 8.84 -9.12
CA GLU A 89 -14.66 8.94 -10.45
C GLU A 89 -14.01 10.09 -11.24
N PRO A 90 -13.24 9.80 -12.32
CA PRO A 90 -12.89 8.48 -12.82
C PRO A 90 -12.03 7.67 -11.84
N THR A 91 -12.05 6.33 -11.97
CA THR A 91 -11.24 5.44 -11.14
C THR A 91 -9.78 5.70 -11.43
N ARG A 92 -9.01 6.06 -10.40
CA ARG A 92 -7.57 6.29 -10.52
C ARG A 92 -6.80 5.04 -10.07
N ALA A 93 -5.75 4.69 -10.78
CA ALA A 93 -4.85 3.63 -10.34
C ALA A 93 -3.38 4.03 -10.48
N GLU A 94 -2.58 3.51 -9.55
CA GLU A 94 -1.16 3.77 -9.44
C GLU A 94 -0.40 2.45 -9.33
N MET A 95 0.74 2.36 -10.01
CA MET A 95 1.66 1.22 -9.91
C MET A 95 3.00 1.69 -9.36
N ARG A 96 3.45 0.99 -8.32
CA ARG A 96 4.72 1.17 -7.61
C ARG A 96 5.53 -0.12 -7.74
N TRP A 97 6.86 0.02 -7.83
CA TRP A 97 7.76 -1.13 -7.76
C TRP A 97 9.15 -0.74 -7.30
N ARG A 98 9.85 -1.66 -6.64
CA ARG A 98 11.29 -1.54 -6.36
C ARG A 98 12.13 -2.14 -7.48
N GLY A 99 13.22 -1.46 -7.86
CA GLY A 99 14.17 -1.93 -8.89
C GLY A 99 13.86 -1.52 -10.34
N SER A 100 14.70 -1.97 -11.28
CA SER A 100 14.74 -1.50 -12.68
C SER A 100 14.46 -2.56 -13.76
N ILE A 101 14.49 -3.86 -13.44
CA ILE A 101 14.73 -4.89 -14.47
C ILE A 101 13.46 -5.47 -15.13
N LEU A 102 12.28 -5.36 -14.53
CA LEU A 102 11.07 -6.05 -15.05
C LEU A 102 9.91 -5.13 -15.45
N SER A 103 10.08 -3.79 -15.45
CA SER A 103 8.96 -2.86 -15.51
C SER A 103 8.30 -2.66 -16.88
N GLY A 104 8.96 -2.95 -17.99
CA GLY A 104 8.39 -2.68 -19.32
C GLY A 104 7.14 -3.51 -19.64
N LYS A 105 7.25 -4.83 -19.49
CA LYS A 105 6.18 -5.79 -19.78
C LYS A 105 4.98 -5.61 -18.85
N TRP A 106 5.24 -5.51 -17.54
CA TRP A 106 4.19 -5.40 -16.53
C TRP A 106 3.47 -4.06 -16.56
N ARG A 107 4.20 -2.96 -16.83
CA ARG A 107 3.59 -1.65 -17.10
C ARG A 107 2.59 -1.71 -18.24
N ASN A 108 2.96 -2.33 -19.36
CA ASN A 108 2.09 -2.37 -20.52
C ASN A 108 0.82 -3.17 -20.21
N ARG A 109 0.97 -4.34 -19.58
CA ARG A 109 -0.18 -5.14 -19.14
C ARG A 109 -1.09 -4.42 -18.15
N PHE A 110 -0.51 -3.67 -17.22
CA PHE A 110 -1.28 -2.84 -16.29
C PHE A 110 -2.02 -1.71 -17.02
N ARG A 111 -1.37 -1.08 -18.01
CA ARG A 111 -1.98 -0.03 -18.84
C ARG A 111 -3.10 -0.57 -19.73
N ASP A 112 -3.01 -1.79 -20.22
CA ASP A 112 -4.06 -2.41 -21.04
C ASP A 112 -5.36 -2.67 -20.25
N CYS A 113 -5.29 -2.61 -18.91
CA CYS A 113 -6.45 -2.66 -18.03
C CYS A 113 -7.12 -1.31 -17.80
N ALA A 114 -6.47 -0.20 -18.15
CA ALA A 114 -7.03 1.15 -18.03
C ALA A 114 -8.01 1.45 -19.18
#